data_AF-A0A956PQV5-F1
#
_entry.id   AF-A0A956PQV5-F1
#
_cell.length_a   1.000
_cell.length_b   1.000
_cell.length_c   1.000
_cell.angle_alpha   90.00
_cell.angle_beta   90.00
_cell.angle_gamma   90.00
#
_symmetry.space_group_name_H-M   'P 1'
#
loop_
_entity.id
_entity.type
_entity.pdbx_description
1 polymer ?
#
loop_
_entity_poly.entity_id
_entity_poly.type
_entity_poly.pdbx_seq_one_letter_code
_entity_poly.pdbx_strand_id
1 'polypeptide(L)'
;GADEGGRETFPEGTRVGLGYLLTTLYRLIGKDGGEETFSMQSDTVLLSENEVLDPDEVAQIQEHTHRFNNILKEAAENPRVHLVDVNAALGQAKAGGYTLRGEGPEMKVGANFTGVAAPGEMEGLFSHDGVHPSDVGQAVVANLILDVAKKELADDSRFEAVVNAPLVDEKAALKADPKSRARRPRLVLADWVPGLLGGFGAG
;
A
#
# COMPACT_ATOMS: atom_id res chain seq x y z
N GLY A 1 -3.99 -21.71 -34.01
CA GLY A 1 -4.68 -22.53 -33.01
C GLY A 1 -4.52 -21.79 -31.71
N ALA A 2 -5.63 -21.38 -31.10
CA ALA A 2 -5.62 -20.71 -29.81
C ALA A 2 -5.43 -21.77 -28.73
N ASP A 3 -4.32 -21.70 -27.99
CA ASP A 3 -4.16 -22.45 -26.76
C ASP A 3 -4.98 -21.79 -25.64
N GLU A 4 -5.49 -22.62 -24.74
CA GLU A 4 -6.55 -22.36 -23.74
C GLU A 4 -6.16 -21.39 -22.60
N GLY A 5 -5.46 -20.30 -22.89
CA GLY A 5 -5.00 -19.31 -21.90
C GLY A 5 -5.01 -17.85 -22.33
N GLY A 6 -5.41 -17.52 -23.57
CA GLY A 6 -5.73 -16.15 -23.98
C GLY A 6 -4.62 -15.08 -23.86
N ARG A 7 -3.37 -15.44 -23.53
CA ARG A 7 -2.25 -14.49 -23.41
C ARG A 7 -1.28 -14.70 -24.57
N GLU A 8 -1.20 -13.71 -25.45
CA GLU A 8 -0.07 -13.55 -26.36
C GLU A 8 1.09 -12.91 -25.58
N THR A 9 2.28 -13.48 -25.73
CA THR A 9 3.56 -13.06 -25.13
C THR A 9 3.79 -11.54 -25.12
N PHE A 10 4.45 -11.02 -24.06
CA PHE A 10 4.76 -9.59 -23.89
C PHE A 10 5.43 -8.93 -25.12
N PRO A 11 5.13 -7.64 -25.40
CA PRO A 11 5.86 -6.84 -26.38
C PRO A 11 7.35 -6.71 -26.04
N GLU A 12 8.21 -6.66 -27.08
CA GLU A 12 9.64 -6.40 -26.93
C GLU A 12 9.88 -5.07 -26.21
N GLY A 13 10.38 -5.12 -24.97
CA GLY A 13 10.77 -3.95 -24.18
C GLY A 13 10.33 -3.97 -22.71
N THR A 14 9.35 -4.80 -22.34
CA THR A 14 8.87 -4.90 -20.95
C THR A 14 9.73 -5.90 -20.16
N ARG A 15 10.96 -5.51 -19.84
CA ARG A 15 11.80 -6.26 -18.89
C ARG A 15 11.94 -5.46 -17.60
N VAL A 16 11.08 -5.72 -16.62
CA VAL A 16 11.46 -5.43 -15.24
C VAL A 16 12.54 -6.45 -14.88
N GLY A 17 13.78 -6.12 -15.21
CA GLY A 17 14.90 -7.02 -14.99
C GLY A 17 15.09 -7.33 -13.52
N LEU A 18 15.52 -8.55 -13.20
CA LEU A 18 15.91 -8.98 -11.85
C LEU A 18 16.79 -7.94 -11.13
N GLY A 19 17.68 -7.27 -11.86
CA GLY A 19 18.51 -6.18 -11.32
C GLY A 19 17.71 -5.01 -10.76
N TYR A 20 16.59 -4.62 -11.37
CA TYR A 20 15.74 -3.53 -10.88
C TYR A 20 15.00 -3.90 -9.59
N LEU A 21 14.46 -5.13 -9.54
CA LEU A 21 13.80 -5.67 -8.34
C LEU A 21 14.80 -5.87 -7.20
N LEU A 22 15.97 -6.46 -7.48
CA LEU A 22 17.03 -6.64 -6.49
C LEU A 22 17.55 -5.30 -5.99
N THR A 23 17.77 -4.30 -6.85
CA THR A 23 18.21 -2.97 -6.41
C THR A 23 17.16 -2.31 -5.50
N THR A 24 15.88 -2.48 -5.82
CA THR A 24 14.77 -1.97 -4.99
C THR A 24 14.72 -2.69 -3.64
N LEU A 25 14.87 -4.02 -3.64
CA LEU A 25 14.90 -4.85 -2.43
C LEU A 25 16.13 -4.57 -1.55
N TYR A 26 17.30 -4.36 -2.15
CA TYR A 26 18.56 -4.03 -1.46
C TYR A 26 18.50 -2.65 -0.80
N ARG A 27 17.88 -1.66 -1.47
CA ARG A 27 17.59 -0.36 -0.87
C ARG A 27 16.63 -0.48 0.31
N LEU A 28 15.60 -1.32 0.21
CA LEU A 28 14.63 -1.59 1.29
C LEU A 28 15.28 -2.22 2.54
N ILE A 29 16.37 -2.98 2.39
CA ILE A 29 17.12 -3.57 3.54
C ILE A 29 18.32 -2.70 3.99
N GLY A 30 18.48 -1.50 3.44
CA GLY A 30 19.46 -0.51 3.90
C GLY A 30 20.91 -0.79 3.49
N LYS A 31 21.15 -1.48 2.37
CA LYS A 31 22.49 -1.64 1.79
C LYS A 31 22.60 -0.89 0.47
N ASP A 32 23.67 -0.11 0.32
CA ASP A 32 24.03 0.54 -0.94
C ASP A 32 24.38 -0.56 -1.95
N GLY A 33 23.53 -0.73 -2.96
CA GLY A 33 23.67 -1.76 -4.00
C GLY A 33 24.91 -1.51 -4.85
N GLY A 34 26.05 -2.07 -4.43
CA GLY A 34 27.28 -2.10 -5.20
C GLY A 34 27.23 -3.11 -6.35
N GLU A 35 28.20 -2.98 -7.27
CA GLU A 35 28.34 -3.71 -8.54
C GLU A 35 28.33 -5.25 -8.42
N GLU A 36 28.39 -5.82 -7.22
CA GLU A 36 28.32 -7.26 -6.97
C GLU A 36 26.92 -7.87 -7.17
N THR A 37 25.89 -7.03 -7.32
CA THR A 37 24.49 -7.47 -7.49
C THR A 37 24.19 -8.09 -8.87
N PHE A 38 25.11 -7.96 -9.83
CA PHE A 38 24.89 -8.38 -11.23
C PHE A 38 25.31 -9.82 -11.57
N SER A 39 25.95 -10.58 -10.66
CA SER A 39 26.39 -11.96 -10.96
C SER A 39 25.39 -13.06 -10.59
N MET A 40 24.24 -12.73 -10.01
CA MET A 40 23.12 -13.67 -9.83
C MET A 40 22.31 -13.82 -11.13
N GLN A 41 22.96 -14.26 -12.21
CA GLN A 41 22.28 -14.78 -13.39
C GLN A 41 22.33 -16.30 -13.38
N SER A 42 21.19 -16.97 -13.25
CA SER A 42 20.55 -17.62 -14.42
C SER A 42 19.49 -18.68 -14.12
N ASP A 43 19.36 -19.25 -12.92
CA ASP A 43 18.56 -20.49 -12.78
C ASP A 43 17.32 -20.43 -11.87
N THR A 44 16.89 -19.27 -11.41
CA THR A 44 15.64 -19.17 -10.63
C THR A 44 14.90 -17.88 -10.96
N VAL A 45 13.91 -18.00 -11.84
CA VAL A 45 12.88 -16.97 -12.03
C VAL A 45 12.15 -16.81 -10.70
N LEU A 46 12.52 -15.80 -9.91
CA LEU A 46 12.00 -15.57 -8.55
C LEU A 46 10.55 -15.08 -8.55
N LEU A 47 10.06 -14.57 -9.69
CA LEU A 47 8.66 -14.23 -9.92
C LEU A 47 8.33 -14.58 -11.38
N SER A 48 7.35 -15.44 -11.57
CA SER A 48 6.73 -15.82 -12.83
C SER A 48 5.73 -14.76 -13.30
N GLU A 49 5.34 -14.82 -14.57
CA GLU A 49 4.32 -13.95 -15.17
C GLU A 49 2.95 -14.02 -14.48
N ASN A 50 2.74 -15.04 -13.64
CA ASN A 50 1.52 -15.20 -12.84
C ASN A 50 1.61 -14.52 -11.46
N GLU A 51 2.78 -14.00 -11.08
CA GLU A 51 3.05 -13.46 -9.74
C GLU A 51 3.12 -11.92 -9.71
N VAL A 52 3.10 -11.26 -10.86
CA VAL A 52 3.15 -9.80 -10.97
C VAL A 52 2.18 -9.32 -12.05
N LEU A 53 1.50 -8.20 -11.77
CA LEU A 53 0.63 -7.56 -12.75
C LEU A 53 1.45 -6.90 -13.86
N ASP A 54 1.01 -7.11 -15.09
CA ASP A 54 1.57 -6.44 -16.24
C ASP A 54 0.96 -5.05 -16.48
N PRO A 55 1.56 -4.20 -17.36
CA PRO A 55 1.04 -2.86 -17.61
C PRO A 55 -0.40 -2.81 -18.13
N ASP A 56 -0.81 -3.80 -18.93
CA ASP A 56 -2.16 -3.87 -19.49
C ASP A 56 -3.16 -4.30 -18.42
N GLU A 57 -2.79 -5.23 -17.54
CA GLU A 57 -3.57 -5.61 -16.36
C GLU A 57 -3.73 -4.43 -15.39
N VAL A 58 -2.66 -3.67 -15.14
CA VAL A 58 -2.71 -2.45 -14.33
C VAL A 58 -3.63 -1.41 -14.97
N ALA A 59 -3.55 -1.23 -16.30
CA ALA A 59 -4.42 -0.31 -17.02
C ALA A 59 -5.90 -0.72 -16.92
N GLN A 60 -6.20 -2.01 -17.07
CA GLN A 60 -7.55 -2.56 -16.90
C GLN A 60 -8.09 -2.34 -15.48
N ILE A 61 -7.28 -2.58 -14.44
CA ILE A 61 -7.67 -2.32 -13.04
C ILE A 61 -7.99 -0.83 -12.82
N GLN A 62 -7.18 0.07 -13.39
CA GLN A 62 -7.41 1.50 -13.31
C GLN A 62 -8.70 1.90 -14.03
N GLU A 63 -8.92 1.41 -15.25
CA GLU A 63 -10.15 1.64 -16.01
C GLU A 63 -11.39 1.19 -15.22
N HIS A 64 -11.37 -0.03 -14.68
CA HIS A 64 -12.47 -0.56 -13.89
C HIS A 64 -12.70 0.23 -12.61
N THR A 65 -11.63 0.63 -11.92
CA THR A 65 -11.72 1.47 -10.71
C THR A 65 -12.35 2.83 -11.03
N HIS A 66 -11.95 3.47 -12.12
CA HIS A 66 -12.56 4.72 -12.59
C HIS A 66 -14.04 4.54 -12.93
N ARG A 67 -14.38 3.46 -13.64
CA ARG A 67 -15.76 3.13 -13.98
C ARG A 67 -16.64 2.94 -12.73
N PHE A 68 -16.19 2.15 -11.75
CA PHE A 68 -16.94 1.94 -10.52
C PHE A 68 -17.08 3.22 -9.70
N ASN A 69 -16.03 4.03 -9.60
CA ASN A 69 -16.10 5.33 -8.93
C ASN A 69 -17.12 6.27 -9.60
N ASN A 70 -17.25 6.24 -10.92
CA ASN A 70 -18.28 7.03 -11.62
C ASN A 70 -19.70 6.52 -11.31
N ILE A 71 -19.92 5.21 -11.29
CA ILE A 71 -21.21 4.62 -10.89
C ILE A 71 -21.58 5.03 -9.46
N LEU A 72 -20.62 5.03 -8.53
CA LEU A 72 -20.85 5.46 -7.15
C LEU A 72 -21.20 6.95 -7.05
N LYS A 73 -20.58 7.80 -7.88
CA LYS A 73 -20.90 9.23 -7.97
C LYS A 73 -22.30 9.46 -8.50
N GLU A 74 -22.69 8.75 -9.56
CA GLU A 74 -24.06 8.79 -10.11
C GLU A 74 -25.08 8.31 -9.06
N ALA A 75 -24.79 7.22 -8.34
CA ALA A 75 -25.67 6.75 -7.27
C ALA A 75 -25.84 7.77 -6.13
N ALA A 76 -24.82 8.59 -5.86
CA ALA A 76 -24.85 9.65 -4.88
C ALA A 76 -25.63 10.90 -5.31
N GLU A 77 -26.12 10.97 -6.56
CA GLU A 77 -27.12 11.99 -6.94
C GLU A 77 -28.45 11.79 -6.20
N ASN A 78 -28.69 10.58 -5.68
CA ASN A 78 -29.81 10.32 -4.78
C ASN A 78 -29.54 10.99 -3.41
N PRO A 79 -30.43 11.88 -2.92
CA PRO A 79 -30.22 12.59 -1.66
C PRO A 79 -30.22 11.71 -0.40
N ARG A 80 -30.48 10.40 -0.54
CA ARG A 80 -30.39 9.42 0.55
C ARG A 80 -29.06 8.65 0.56
N VAL A 81 -28.19 8.87 -0.41
CA VAL A 81 -26.91 8.18 -0.57
C VAL A 81 -25.80 9.22 -0.40
N HIS A 82 -24.98 9.05 0.63
CA HIS A 82 -23.88 9.95 0.96
C HIS A 82 -22.57 9.31 0.52
N LEU A 83 -21.77 10.04 -0.26
CA LEU A 83 -20.53 9.53 -0.83
C LEU A 83 -19.32 9.87 0.04
N VAL A 84 -18.54 8.86 0.41
CA VAL A 84 -17.24 9.03 1.08
C VAL A 84 -16.13 8.81 0.06
N ASP A 85 -15.39 9.86 -0.29
CA ASP A 85 -14.33 9.80 -1.31
C ASP A 85 -13.00 9.30 -0.72
N VAL A 86 -12.92 7.98 -0.51
CA VAL A 86 -11.68 7.32 -0.09
C VAL A 86 -10.61 7.37 -1.18
N ASN A 87 -11.00 7.41 -2.46
CA ASN A 87 -10.06 7.44 -3.58
C ASN A 87 -9.21 8.72 -3.58
N ALA A 88 -9.82 9.86 -3.26
CA ALA A 88 -9.11 11.12 -3.10
C ALA A 88 -8.09 11.07 -1.95
N ALA A 89 -8.46 10.50 -0.80
CA ALA A 89 -7.55 10.36 0.35
C ALA A 89 -6.35 9.45 0.02
N LEU A 90 -6.58 8.33 -0.67
CA LEU A 90 -5.51 7.46 -1.14
C LEU A 90 -4.63 8.14 -2.19
N GLY A 91 -5.22 8.97 -3.07
CA GLY A 91 -4.49 9.81 -4.02
C GLY A 91 -3.55 10.79 -3.32
N GLN A 92 -4.00 11.43 -2.23
CA GLN A 92 -3.15 12.30 -1.40
C GLN A 92 -2.02 11.52 -0.74
N ALA A 93 -2.31 10.36 -0.14
CA ALA A 93 -1.31 9.48 0.45
C ALA A 93 -0.24 9.06 -0.56
N LYS A 94 -0.62 8.80 -1.81
CA LYS A 94 0.30 8.46 -2.91
C LYS A 94 1.14 9.66 -3.37
N ALA A 95 0.58 10.87 -3.42
CA ALA A 95 1.24 12.03 -4.01
C ALA A 95 2.23 12.73 -3.06
N GLY A 96 1.95 12.76 -1.75
CA GLY A 96 2.79 13.50 -0.79
C GLY A 96 2.55 13.15 0.68
N GLY A 97 1.82 12.07 0.93
CA GLY A 97 1.42 11.63 2.26
C GLY A 97 0.10 12.24 2.72
N TYR A 98 -0.61 11.48 3.54
CA TYR A 98 -1.84 11.86 4.22
C TYR A 98 -1.51 12.24 5.68
N THR A 99 -1.90 13.43 6.11
CA THR A 99 -1.66 13.90 7.48
C THR A 99 -2.63 13.26 8.45
N LEU A 100 -2.10 12.49 9.40
CA LEU A 100 -2.90 11.83 10.43
C LEU A 100 -3.49 12.82 11.43
N ARG A 101 -4.74 12.58 11.81
CA ARG A 101 -5.46 13.32 12.84
C ARG A 101 -5.38 12.61 14.19
N GLY A 102 -5.38 13.38 15.28
CA GLY A 102 -5.24 12.86 16.65
C GLY A 102 -4.22 13.63 17.49
N GLU A 103 -3.99 13.17 18.71
CA GLU A 103 -3.10 13.83 19.66
C GLU A 103 -1.60 13.64 19.34
N GLY A 104 -0.78 14.61 19.72
CA GLY A 104 0.67 14.57 19.53
C GLY A 104 1.17 15.20 18.22
N PRO A 105 2.45 14.99 17.85
CA PRO A 105 3.09 15.69 16.74
C PRO A 105 2.42 15.40 15.40
N GLU A 106 2.68 16.25 14.39
CA GLU A 106 2.24 16.00 13.03
C GLU A 106 2.90 14.71 12.51
N MET A 107 2.08 13.83 11.92
CA MET A 107 2.52 12.57 11.33
C MET A 107 1.87 12.42 9.97
N LYS A 108 2.63 11.91 9.00
CA LYS A 108 2.13 11.59 7.66
C LYS A 108 2.34 10.12 7.34
N VAL A 109 1.41 9.56 6.58
CA VAL A 109 1.46 8.19 6.08
C VAL A 109 1.29 8.17 4.56
N GLY A 110 1.95 7.23 3.91
CA GLY A 110 1.87 7.00 2.47
C GLY A 110 0.93 5.85 2.10
N ALA A 111 0.77 5.62 0.80
CA ALA A 111 0.03 4.47 0.25
C ALA A 111 0.83 3.14 0.29
N ASN A 112 1.69 2.97 1.31
CA ASN A 112 2.56 1.80 1.50
C ASN A 112 1.97 0.82 2.53
N PHE A 113 2.71 -0.25 2.84
CA PHE A 113 2.39 -1.15 3.95
C PHE A 113 2.80 -0.58 5.31
N THR A 114 1.98 -0.83 6.32
CA THR A 114 2.33 -0.46 7.70
C THR A 114 3.45 -1.35 8.24
N GLY A 115 4.46 -0.74 8.86
CA GLY A 115 5.58 -1.43 9.51
C GLY A 115 6.74 -1.80 8.59
N VAL A 116 6.74 -1.36 7.33
CA VAL A 116 7.84 -1.63 6.39
C VAL A 116 8.70 -0.39 6.08
N ALA A 117 8.33 0.78 6.59
CA ALA A 117 9.04 2.03 6.31
C ALA A 117 10.51 1.98 6.78
N ALA A 118 11.42 2.46 5.94
CA ALA A 118 12.80 2.69 6.33
C ALA A 118 12.89 3.92 7.27
N PRO A 119 13.98 4.08 8.04
CA PRO A 119 14.15 5.28 8.87
C PRO A 119 14.16 6.53 7.98
N GLY A 120 13.23 7.46 8.23
CA GLY A 120 13.05 8.66 7.41
C GLY A 120 12.00 8.55 6.30
N GLU A 121 11.39 7.36 6.11
CA GLU A 121 10.25 7.19 5.21
C GLU A 121 8.90 7.31 5.97
N MET A 122 7.83 7.52 5.20
CA MET A 122 6.47 7.53 5.75
C MET A 122 5.96 6.10 5.97
N GLU A 123 5.34 5.87 7.13
CA GLU A 123 4.58 4.65 7.39
C GLU A 123 3.42 4.48 6.41
N GLY A 124 2.93 3.24 6.29
CA GLY A 124 1.88 2.88 5.34
C GLY A 124 0.47 2.83 5.93
N LEU A 125 -0.53 2.83 5.03
CA LEU A 125 -1.96 2.68 5.33
C LEU A 125 -2.49 1.25 5.10
N PHE A 126 -1.71 0.38 4.46
CA PHE A 126 -2.16 -0.95 4.04
C PHE A 126 -1.57 -2.07 4.88
N SER A 127 -2.34 -3.15 4.99
CA SER A 127 -1.88 -4.41 5.56
C SER A 127 -0.91 -5.13 4.62
N HIS A 128 -0.26 -6.20 5.08
CA HIS A 128 0.71 -6.97 4.28
C HIS A 128 0.06 -7.83 3.19
N ASP A 129 -1.27 -7.91 3.13
CA ASP A 129 -1.99 -8.61 2.07
C ASP A 129 -2.11 -7.82 0.76
N GLY A 130 -1.65 -6.56 0.73
CA GLY A 130 -1.61 -5.78 -0.50
C GLY A 130 -2.88 -4.99 -0.80
N VAL A 131 -3.99 -5.28 -0.14
CA VAL A 131 -5.32 -4.81 -0.59
C VAL A 131 -6.13 -4.16 0.53
N HIS A 132 -6.05 -4.69 1.75
CA HIS A 132 -6.86 -4.17 2.85
C HIS A 132 -6.12 -3.07 3.64
N PRO A 133 -6.85 -2.05 4.13
CA PRO A 133 -6.28 -1.08 5.06
C PRO A 133 -5.84 -1.75 6.37
N SER A 134 -4.72 -1.29 6.94
CA SER A 134 -4.27 -1.64 8.29
C SER A 134 -5.09 -0.90 9.36
N ASP A 135 -4.74 -1.01 10.65
CA ASP A 135 -5.53 -0.38 11.72
C ASP A 135 -5.53 1.16 11.57
N VAL A 136 -4.40 1.75 11.21
CA VAL A 136 -4.33 3.18 10.86
C VAL A 136 -5.15 3.51 9.61
N GLY A 137 -5.14 2.63 8.60
CA GLY A 137 -5.93 2.80 7.39
C GLY A 137 -7.43 2.79 7.66
N GLN A 138 -7.89 1.89 8.53
CA GLN A 138 -9.28 1.84 8.97
C GLN A 138 -9.65 3.09 9.77
N ALA A 139 -8.75 3.60 10.63
CA ALA A 139 -8.98 4.84 11.37
C ALA A 139 -9.14 6.06 10.44
N VAL A 140 -8.33 6.16 9.38
CA VAL A 140 -8.47 7.20 8.36
C VAL A 140 -9.83 7.11 7.67
N VAL A 141 -10.23 5.93 7.20
CA VAL A 141 -11.55 5.72 6.55
C VAL A 141 -12.69 6.06 7.50
N ALA A 142 -12.60 5.66 8.78
CA ALA A 142 -13.60 5.96 9.79
C ALA A 142 -13.80 7.47 9.95
N ASN A 143 -12.73 8.25 10.01
CA ASN A 143 -12.87 9.69 10.12
C ASN A 143 -13.38 10.35 8.83
N LEU A 144 -13.08 9.82 7.64
CA LEU A 144 -13.70 10.30 6.39
C LEU A 144 -15.23 10.10 6.41
N ILE A 145 -15.70 8.97 6.96
CA ILE A 145 -17.14 8.73 7.17
C ILE A 145 -17.71 9.74 8.16
N LEU A 146 -17.03 9.99 9.28
CA LEU A 146 -17.46 10.99 10.26
C LEU A 146 -17.54 12.40 9.66
N ASP A 147 -16.60 12.77 8.80
CA ASP A 147 -16.59 14.08 8.13
C ASP A 147 -17.83 14.25 7.23
N VAL A 148 -18.15 13.23 6.43
CA VAL A 148 -19.35 13.24 5.58
C VAL A 148 -20.62 13.26 6.43
N ALA A 149 -20.70 12.43 7.48
CA ALA A 149 -21.85 12.42 8.38
C ALA A 149 -22.06 13.78 9.05
N LYS A 150 -21.01 14.39 9.61
CA LYS A 150 -21.08 15.72 10.24
C LYS A 150 -21.46 16.82 9.27
N LYS A 151 -21.08 16.69 7.99
CA LYS A 151 -21.38 17.69 6.95
C LYS A 151 -22.79 17.55 6.40
N GLU A 152 -23.26 16.33 6.17
CA GLU A 152 -24.46 16.07 5.37
C GLU A 152 -25.66 15.57 6.18
N LEU A 153 -25.42 15.08 7.40
CA LEU A 153 -26.43 14.46 8.27
C LEU A 153 -26.61 15.19 9.61
N ALA A 154 -26.03 16.38 9.78
CA ALA A 154 -26.00 17.09 11.06
C ALA A 154 -27.40 17.37 11.64
N ASP A 155 -28.37 17.66 10.76
CA ASP A 155 -29.74 18.02 11.13
C ASP A 155 -30.68 16.80 11.25
N ASP A 156 -30.18 15.58 11.02
CA ASP A 156 -30.98 14.36 11.08
C ASP A 156 -30.75 13.61 12.40
N SER A 157 -31.77 13.65 13.26
CA SER A 157 -31.74 13.03 14.59
C SER A 157 -31.47 11.52 14.57
N ARG A 158 -31.70 10.83 13.44
CA ARG A 158 -31.39 9.40 13.30
C ARG A 158 -29.89 9.12 13.31
N PHE A 159 -29.08 10.12 12.95
CA PHE A 159 -27.62 10.01 12.85
C PHE A 159 -26.89 10.75 13.98
N GLU A 160 -27.60 11.25 14.98
CA GLU A 160 -27.04 12.02 16.10
C GLU A 160 -25.83 11.33 16.75
N ALA A 161 -25.89 10.01 16.94
CA ALA A 161 -24.80 9.23 17.52
C ALA A 161 -23.51 9.25 16.68
N VAL A 162 -23.64 9.22 15.34
CA VAL A 162 -22.49 9.24 14.42
C VAL A 162 -21.98 10.66 14.23
N VAL A 163 -22.89 11.62 14.08
CA VAL A 163 -22.56 13.06 13.95
C VAL A 163 -21.80 13.55 15.18
N ASN A 164 -22.21 13.14 16.38
CA ASN A 164 -21.55 13.52 17.63
C ASN A 164 -20.43 12.56 18.04
N ALA A 165 -20.12 11.55 17.23
CA ALA A 165 -19.03 10.64 17.54
C ALA A 165 -17.70 11.40 17.62
N PRO A 166 -16.86 11.08 18.62
CA PRO A 166 -15.52 11.65 18.70
C PRO A 166 -14.71 11.25 17.47
N LEU A 167 -13.77 12.11 17.10
CA LEU A 167 -12.76 11.75 16.10
C LEU A 167 -11.99 10.51 16.58
N VAL A 168 -11.74 9.57 15.68
CA VAL A 168 -10.83 8.45 15.90
C VAL A 168 -9.39 8.98 15.88
N ASP A 169 -8.59 8.68 16.90
CA ASP A 169 -7.18 9.07 16.91
C ASP A 169 -6.36 8.16 15.98
N GLU A 170 -6.11 8.63 14.77
CA GLU A 170 -5.38 7.91 13.72
C GLU A 170 -3.90 7.74 14.09
N LYS A 171 -3.32 8.69 14.84
CA LYS A 171 -1.92 8.61 15.31
C LYS A 171 -1.77 7.54 16.39
N ALA A 172 -2.73 7.46 17.31
CA ALA A 172 -2.79 6.39 18.30
C ALA A 172 -3.00 5.03 17.63
N ALA A 173 -3.85 4.95 16.59
CA ALA A 173 -4.04 3.74 15.81
C ALA A 173 -2.74 3.25 15.16
N LEU A 174 -1.98 4.13 14.50
CA LEU A 174 -0.67 3.77 13.94
C LEU A 174 0.32 3.25 15.01
N LYS A 175 0.35 3.89 16.18
CA LYS A 175 1.23 3.48 17.29
C LYS A 175 0.81 2.14 17.89
N ALA A 176 -0.48 1.84 17.91
CA ALA A 176 -1.05 0.61 18.43
C ALA A 176 -1.03 -0.54 17.41
N ASP A 177 -0.91 -0.22 16.11
CA ASP A 177 -0.95 -1.18 15.02
C ASP A 177 0.07 -2.32 15.26
N PRO A 178 -0.38 -3.59 15.37
CA PRO A 178 0.50 -4.73 15.58
C PRO A 178 1.58 -4.85 14.49
N LYS A 179 1.31 -4.36 13.28
CA LYS A 179 2.21 -4.41 12.13
C LYS A 179 3.26 -3.30 12.19
N SER A 180 2.96 -2.13 12.77
CA SER A 180 3.97 -1.07 12.95
C SER A 180 5.11 -1.49 13.89
N ARG A 181 4.87 -2.48 14.74
CA ARG A 181 5.88 -3.09 15.64
C ARG A 181 6.39 -4.45 15.19
N ALA A 182 5.81 -5.02 14.14
CA ALA A 182 6.26 -6.30 13.63
C ALA A 182 7.72 -6.15 13.17
N ARG A 183 8.59 -7.09 13.57
CA ARG A 183 9.93 -7.16 12.99
C ARG A 183 9.77 -7.14 11.47
N ARG A 184 10.45 -6.21 10.81
CA ARG A 184 10.53 -6.13 9.34
C ARG A 184 10.60 -7.56 8.79
N PRO A 185 9.76 -7.94 7.82
CA PRO A 185 9.80 -9.28 7.27
C PRO A 185 11.24 -9.57 6.84
N ARG A 186 11.93 -10.43 7.62
CA ARG A 186 13.18 -11.02 7.18
C ARG A 186 12.77 -11.98 6.07
N LEU A 187 13.18 -11.69 4.84
CA LEU A 187 13.07 -12.67 3.77
C LEU A 187 13.72 -13.96 4.26
N VAL A 188 12.97 -15.06 4.21
CA VAL A 188 13.45 -16.43 4.51
C VAL A 188 14.59 -16.84 3.57
N LEU A 189 14.80 -16.10 2.47
CA LEU A 189 15.98 -16.21 1.60
C LEU A 189 17.30 -15.84 2.30
N ALA A 190 17.26 -15.11 3.42
CA ALA A 190 18.46 -14.83 4.21
C ALA A 190 19.07 -16.10 4.85
N ASP A 191 18.25 -17.13 5.08
CA ASP A 191 18.68 -18.40 5.66
C ASP A 191 19.13 -19.41 4.58
N TRP A 192 18.84 -19.15 3.30
CA TRP A 192 19.14 -20.03 2.16
C TRP A 192 20.41 -19.66 1.40
N VAL A 193 21.18 -18.67 1.89
CA VAL A 193 22.55 -18.41 1.46
C VAL A 193 23.49 -18.59 2.66
N PRO A 194 23.86 -19.84 3.03
CA PRO A 194 24.95 -20.05 3.97
C PRO A 194 26.24 -19.59 3.29
N GLY A 195 26.63 -18.34 3.52
CA GLY A 195 27.89 -17.81 2.97
C GLY A 195 28.03 -16.29 2.99
N LEU A 196 26.95 -15.50 2.90
CA LEU A 196 27.09 -14.04 2.75
C LEU A 196 27.36 -13.28 4.06
N LEU A 197 27.31 -13.96 5.22
CA LEU A 197 27.55 -13.38 6.55
C LEU A 197 28.76 -13.99 7.29
N GLY A 198 29.51 -14.89 6.64
CA GLY A 198 30.60 -15.66 7.26
C GLY A 198 31.98 -15.00 7.20
N GLY A 199 32.06 -13.66 7.14
CA GLY A 199 33.30 -12.95 6.83
C GLY A 199 33.65 -11.80 7.77
N PHE A 200 33.47 -11.94 9.08
CA PHE A 200 34.12 -11.04 10.04
C PHE A 200 34.66 -11.83 11.24
N GLY A 201 35.80 -12.48 11.00
CA GLY A 201 36.73 -12.89 12.04
C GLY A 201 37.98 -12.00 11.97
N ALA A 202 38.30 -11.39 13.11
CA ALA A 202 39.59 -10.85 13.55
C ALA A 202 40.38 -9.92 12.60
N GLY A 203 40.46 -8.65 13.02
CA GLY A 203 41.45 -7.66 12.61
C GLY A 203 41.39 -6.49 13.57
#